data_AF-A0A849TM59-F1
#
_entry.id   AF-A0A849TM59-F1
#
_cell.length_a   1.000
_cell.length_b   1.000
_cell.length_c   1.000
_cell.angle_alpha   90.00
_cell.angle_beta   90.00
_cell.angle_gamma   90.00
#
_symmetry.space_group_name_H-M   'P 1'
#
loop_
_entity.id
_entity.type
_entity.pdbx_description
1 polymer ?
#
loop_
_entity_poly.entity_id
_entity_poly.type
_entity_poly.pdbx_seq_one_letter_code
_entity_poly.pdbx_strand_id
1 'polypeptide(L)'
;MKEVYYEGYEEISSKVDWQFSHILQMPFYLIDYAISELLALSIWDRYKLDPADAIAHYKKGRSVAASKTVPEIYELFGTKLNFGEAVIKPLAARLELELGL
;
A
#
# COMPACT_ATOMS: atom_id res chain seq x y z
N MET A 1 18.42 -27.15 -18.18
CA MET A 1 18.37 -26.23 -17.03
C MET A 1 19.74 -26.32 -16.35
N LYS A 2 20.45 -25.22 -16.12
CA LYS A 2 21.74 -25.27 -15.40
C LYS A 2 21.46 -25.45 -13.91
N GLU A 3 22.16 -26.36 -13.26
CA GLU A 3 22.17 -26.43 -11.80
C GLU A 3 22.85 -25.18 -11.24
N VAL A 4 22.23 -24.58 -10.23
CA VAL A 4 22.76 -23.43 -9.50
C VAL A 4 23.00 -23.89 -8.06
N TYR A 5 24.24 -23.80 -7.60
CA TYR A 5 24.66 -24.14 -6.25
C TYR A 5 24.79 -22.85 -5.42
N TYR A 6 24.16 -22.82 -4.25
CA TYR A 6 24.08 -21.65 -3.37
C TYR A 6 24.91 -21.76 -2.09
N GLU A 7 25.73 -22.81 -1.95
CA GLU A 7 26.63 -22.97 -0.81
C GLU A 7 27.60 -21.76 -0.68
N GLY A 8 27.71 -21.21 0.53
CA GLY A 8 28.57 -20.08 0.84
C GLY A 8 27.93 -18.69 0.66
N TYR A 9 26.66 -18.63 0.23
CA TYR A 9 25.90 -17.39 0.07
C TYR A 9 24.88 -17.12 1.18
N GLU A 10 24.89 -17.91 2.26
CA GLU A 10 23.88 -17.87 3.33
C GLU A 10 23.76 -16.47 3.96
N GLU A 11 24.88 -15.76 4.11
CA GLU A 11 24.89 -14.39 4.63
C GLU A 11 24.10 -13.43 3.71
N ILE A 12 24.31 -13.52 2.40
CA ILE A 12 23.62 -12.66 1.43
C ILE A 12 22.16 -13.08 1.31
N SER A 13 21.87 -14.39 1.26
CA SER A 13 20.49 -14.90 1.24
C SER A 13 19.70 -14.46 2.46
N SER A 14 20.33 -14.34 3.63
CA SER A 14 19.67 -13.80 4.84
C SER A 14 19.33 -12.32 4.76
N LYS A 15 20.00 -11.57 3.87
CA LYS A 15 19.79 -10.13 3.64
C LYS A 15 18.85 -9.83 2.48
N VAL A 16 18.59 -10.79 1.60
CA VAL A 16 17.61 -10.66 0.52
C VAL A 16 16.23 -10.98 1.06
N ASP A 17 15.58 -9.95 1.61
CA ASP A 17 14.18 -10.02 2.02
C ASP A 17 13.24 -9.61 0.88
N TRP A 18 11.94 -9.51 1.17
CA TRP A 18 10.96 -9.11 0.18
C TRP A 18 11.25 -7.71 -0.38
N GLN A 19 11.79 -6.78 0.41
CA GLN A 19 12.09 -5.42 -0.06
C GLN A 19 13.22 -5.46 -1.09
N PHE A 20 14.29 -6.19 -0.78
CA PHE A 20 15.41 -6.39 -1.70
C PHE A 20 15.00 -7.18 -2.95
N SER A 21 14.14 -8.19 -2.82
CA SER A 21 13.64 -8.95 -3.96
C SER A 21 12.88 -8.06 -4.95
N HIS A 22 12.04 -7.14 -4.47
CA HIS A 22 11.33 -6.20 -5.36
C HIS A 22 12.30 -5.24 -6.03
N ILE A 23 13.32 -4.72 -5.33
CA ILE A 23 14.33 -3.86 -5.95
C ILE A 23 15.07 -4.57 -7.08
N LEU A 24 15.45 -5.84 -6.87
CA LEU A 24 16.27 -6.59 -7.82
C LEU A 24 15.47 -7.15 -9.00
N GLN A 25 14.23 -7.57 -8.77
CA GLN A 25 13.41 -8.25 -9.80
C GLN A 25 12.38 -7.33 -10.45
N MET A 26 11.79 -6.40 -9.69
CA MET A 26 10.73 -5.49 -10.15
C MET A 26 10.96 -4.08 -9.61
N PRO A 27 11.97 -3.35 -10.11
CA PRO A 27 12.56 -2.17 -9.44
C PRO A 27 11.57 -1.05 -9.10
N PHE A 28 10.43 -0.96 -9.80
CA PHE A 28 9.41 0.05 -9.54
C PHE A 28 8.29 -0.40 -8.61
N TYR A 29 8.20 -1.68 -8.24
CA TYR A 29 7.09 -2.23 -7.45
C TYR A 29 6.99 -1.65 -6.04
N LEU A 30 8.08 -1.09 -5.51
CA LEU A 30 8.07 -0.50 -4.17
C LEU A 30 7.07 0.68 -4.06
N ILE A 31 6.84 1.42 -5.16
CA ILE A 31 5.86 2.51 -5.16
C ILE A 31 4.42 2.00 -5.01
N ASP A 32 4.13 0.78 -5.45
CA ASP A 32 2.80 0.19 -5.35
C ASP A 32 2.43 -0.07 -3.88
N TYR A 33 3.42 -0.37 -3.02
CA TYR A 33 3.20 -0.45 -1.57
C TYR A 33 2.81 0.91 -0.98
N ALA A 34 3.53 1.98 -1.33
CA ALA A 34 3.22 3.32 -0.83
C ALA A 34 1.84 3.83 -1.31
N ILE A 35 1.50 3.56 -2.57
CA ILE A 35 0.16 3.83 -3.11
C ILE A 35 -0.89 3.03 -2.31
N SER A 36 -0.72 1.72 -2.19
CA SER A 36 -1.69 0.85 -1.51
C SER A 36 -1.84 1.20 -0.03
N GLU A 37 -0.76 1.57 0.65
CA GLU A 37 -0.75 1.99 2.05
C GLU A 37 -1.51 3.31 2.25
N LEU A 38 -1.27 4.31 1.39
CA LEU A 38 -1.99 5.58 1.46
C LEU A 38 -3.50 5.41 1.23
N LEU A 39 -3.88 4.53 0.30
CA LEU A 39 -5.28 4.16 0.09
C LEU A 39 -5.87 3.48 1.33
N ALA A 40 -5.17 2.51 1.90
CA ALA A 40 -5.61 1.78 3.07
C ALA A 40 -5.79 2.70 4.29
N LEU A 41 -4.84 3.60 4.55
CA LEU A 41 -4.94 4.60 5.61
C LEU A 41 -6.11 5.57 5.37
N SER A 42 -6.35 5.98 4.12
CA SER A 42 -7.51 6.80 3.78
C SER A 42 -8.85 6.10 4.05
N ILE A 43 -8.95 4.81 3.69
CA ILE A 43 -10.15 3.99 3.96
C ILE A 43 -10.34 3.82 5.47
N TRP A 44 -9.25 3.59 6.20
CA TRP A 44 -9.27 3.46 7.66
C TRP A 44 -9.69 4.77 8.35
N ASP A 45 -9.09 5.91 7.98
CA ASP A 45 -9.46 7.23 8.51
C ASP A 45 -10.96 7.52 8.31
N ARG A 46 -11.45 7.22 7.11
CA ARG A 46 -12.88 7.31 6.79
C ARG A 46 -13.74 6.37 7.64
N TYR A 47 -13.31 5.13 7.84
CA TYR A 47 -14.03 4.16 8.67
C TYR A 47 -14.15 4.63 10.13
N LYS A 48 -13.14 5.32 10.64
CA LYS A 48 -13.17 5.91 11.99
C LYS A 48 -14.19 7.05 12.10
N LEU A 49 -14.56 7.71 11.00
CA LEU A 49 -15.54 8.80 10.95
C LEU A 49 -16.96 8.28 10.66
N ASP A 50 -17.12 7.47 9.62
CA ASP A 50 -18.39 6.86 9.21
C ASP A 50 -18.13 5.42 8.70
N PRO A 51 -18.35 4.41 9.56
CA PRO A 51 -18.16 3.01 9.18
C PRO A 51 -19.05 2.56 8.02
N ALA A 52 -20.29 3.05 7.94
CA ALA A 52 -21.26 2.61 6.94
C ALA A 52 -20.85 3.14 5.56
N ASP A 53 -20.47 4.41 5.49
CA ASP A 53 -19.97 5.03 4.26
C ASP A 53 -18.66 4.42 3.79
N ALA A 54 -17.70 4.18 4.71
CA ALA A 54 -16.44 3.52 4.39
C ALA A 54 -16.64 2.11 3.81
N ILE A 55 -17.53 1.31 4.40
CA ILE A 55 -17.85 -0.03 3.88
C ILE A 55 -18.54 0.07 2.51
N ALA A 56 -19.43 1.03 2.31
CA ALA A 56 -20.10 1.23 1.02
C ALA A 56 -19.10 1.58 -0.09
N HIS A 57 -18.15 2.49 0.18
CA HIS A 57 -17.08 2.83 -0.74
C HIS A 57 -16.11 1.68 -0.97
N TYR A 58 -15.74 0.93 0.08
CA TYR A 58 -14.90 -0.25 -0.07
C TYR A 58 -15.52 -1.29 -1.01
N LYS A 59 -16.84 -1.54 -0.89
CA LYS A 59 -17.58 -2.44 -1.78
C LYS A 59 -17.60 -1.94 -3.23
N LYS A 60 -17.70 -0.63 -3.45
CA LYS A 60 -17.62 -0.01 -4.78
C LYS A 60 -16.21 -0.16 -5.38
N GLY A 61 -15.18 0.15 -4.62
CA GLY A 61 -13.78 0.06 -5.08
C GLY A 61 -13.36 -1.36 -5.43
N ARG A 62 -13.69 -2.36 -4.59
CA ARG A 62 -13.30 -3.76 -4.86
C ARG A 62 -14.00 -4.39 -6.07
N SER A 63 -15.10 -3.83 -6.56
CA SER A 63 -15.90 -4.46 -7.63
C SER A 63 -15.27 -4.28 -9.01
N VAL A 64 -14.38 -3.29 -9.20
CA VAL A 64 -13.78 -2.99 -10.50
C VAL A 64 -12.46 -3.73 -10.76
N ALA A 65 -11.86 -4.36 -9.75
CA ALA A 65 -10.55 -5.03 -9.85
C ALA A 65 -9.53 -4.18 -10.64
N ALA A 66 -8.88 -4.74 -11.66
CA ALA A 66 -7.90 -4.06 -12.50
C ALA A 66 -8.50 -3.39 -13.76
N SER A 67 -9.82 -3.18 -13.82
CA SER A 67 -10.48 -2.59 -15.00
C SER A 67 -10.42 -1.05 -15.07
N LYS A 68 -9.80 -0.41 -14.07
CA LYS A 68 -9.73 1.04 -13.90
C LYS A 68 -8.31 1.49 -13.59
N THR A 69 -8.02 2.75 -13.88
CA THR A 69 -6.74 3.38 -13.53
C THR A 69 -6.64 3.59 -12.02
N VAL A 70 -5.42 3.70 -11.47
CA VAL A 70 -5.21 3.91 -10.03
C VAL A 70 -5.97 5.13 -9.49
N PRO A 71 -5.96 6.32 -10.14
CA PRO A 71 -6.75 7.45 -9.66
C PRO A 71 -8.25 7.18 -9.64
N GLU A 72 -8.81 6.51 -10.66
CA GLU A 72 -10.23 6.13 -10.69
C GLU A 72 -10.58 5.15 -9.56
N ILE A 73 -9.67 4.21 -9.25
CA ILE A 73 -9.83 3.28 -8.13
C ILE A 73 -9.93 4.06 -6.81
N TYR A 74 -9.06 5.04 -6.58
CA TYR A 74 -9.11 5.89 -5.37
C TYR A 74 -10.48 6.57 -5.20
N GLU A 75 -11.00 7.17 -6.28
CA GLU A 75 -12.30 7.85 -6.26
C GLU A 75 -13.44 6.88 -5.92
N LEU A 76 -13.38 5.63 -6.38
CA LEU A 76 -14.36 4.59 -6.02
C LEU A 76 -14.30 4.22 -4.54
N PHE A 77 -13.11 4.16 -3.96
CA PHE A 77 -12.90 4.07 -2.50
C PHE A 77 -13.22 5.37 -1.75
N GLY A 78 -13.67 6.41 -2.48
CA GLY A 78 -14.14 7.68 -1.94
C GLY A 78 -13.03 8.66 -1.56
N THR A 79 -11.77 8.36 -1.90
CA THR A 79 -10.62 9.23 -1.65
C THR A 79 -10.02 9.69 -2.98
N LYS A 80 -8.93 10.46 -2.93
CA LYS A 80 -8.19 10.90 -4.12
C LYS A 80 -6.73 10.49 -4.00
N LEU A 81 -6.14 10.04 -5.10
CA LEU A 81 -4.70 9.79 -5.13
C LEU A 81 -3.97 11.13 -4.95
N ASN A 82 -3.42 11.36 -3.75
CA ASN A 82 -2.79 12.61 -3.41
C ASN A 82 -1.63 12.41 -2.41
N PHE A 83 -0.41 12.61 -2.90
CA PHE A 83 0.82 12.52 -2.09
C PHE A 83 1.20 13.85 -1.43
N GLY A 84 0.30 14.82 -1.43
CA GLY A 84 0.52 16.12 -0.82
C GLY A 84 0.61 16.01 0.70
N GLU A 85 1.48 16.83 1.27
CA GLU A 85 1.70 16.93 2.71
C GLU A 85 0.40 17.14 3.50
N ALA A 86 -0.54 17.91 2.94
CA ALA A 86 -1.86 18.18 3.52
C ALA A 86 -2.73 16.92 3.72
N VAL A 87 -2.46 15.84 2.97
CA VAL A 87 -3.16 14.55 3.09
C VAL A 87 -2.36 13.59 3.97
N ILE A 88 -1.05 13.52 3.79
CA ILE A 88 -0.21 12.54 4.49
C ILE A 88 -0.08 12.89 5.98
N LYS A 89 0.14 14.15 6.33
CA LYS A 89 0.39 14.54 7.74
C LYS A 89 -0.76 14.17 8.69
N PRO A 90 -2.04 14.45 8.38
CA PRO A 90 -3.13 14.06 9.26
C PRO A 90 -3.27 12.54 9.41
N LEU A 91 -3.04 11.77 8.35
CA LEU A 91 -3.09 10.30 8.39
C LEU A 91 -1.98 9.73 9.29
N ALA A 92 -0.74 10.24 9.13
CA ALA A 92 0.39 9.84 9.97
C ALA A 92 0.16 10.19 11.45
N ALA A 93 -0.27 11.42 11.74
CA ALA A 93 -0.55 11.87 13.10
C ALA A 93 -1.65 11.04 13.79
N ARG A 94 -2.69 10.64 13.03
CA ARG A 94 -3.73 9.76 13.57
C ARG A 94 -3.20 8.35 13.81
N LEU A 95 -2.38 7.82 12.90
CA LEU A 95 -1.78 6.50 13.04
C LEU A 95 -0.88 6.43 14.28
N GLU A 96 -0.03 7.44 14.48
CA GLU A 96 0.81 7.58 15.67
C GLU A 96 -0.03 7.60 16.95
N LEU A 97 -1.10 8.39 16.97
CA LEU A 97 -2.05 8.44 18.09
C LEU A 97 -2.66 7.06 18.41
N GLU A 98 -3.06 6.29 17.39
CA GLU A 98 -3.69 4.98 17.58
C GLU A 98 -2.69 3.89 17.98
N LEU A 99 -1.42 4.06 17.63
CA LEU A 99 -0.32 3.18 18.04
C LEU A 99 0.29 3.57 19.39
N GLY A 100 -0.03 4.75 19.92
CA GLY A 100 0.55 5.28 21.16
C GLY A 100 2.03 5.63 21.01
N LEU A 101 2.42 6.11 19.82
CA LEU A 101 3.77 6.57 19.49
C LEU A 101 4.00 8.04 19.85
#